data_AF-B0L3P4-F1
#
_entry.id   AF-B0L3P4-F1
#
_cell.length_a   1.000
_cell.length_b   1.000
_cell.length_c   1.000
_cell.angle_alpha   90.00
_cell.angle_beta   90.00
_cell.angle_gamma   90.00
#
_symmetry.space_group_name_H-M   'P 1'
#
loop_
_entity.id
_entity.type
_entity.pdbx_description
1 polymer ?
#
loop_
_entity_poly.entity_id
_entity_poly.type
_entity_poly.pdbx_seq_one_letter_code
_entity_poly.pdbx_strand_id
1 'polypeptide(L)'
;LELHLGWLAKAGWKVDTEDPRNEEILKTLPEELYDVPPNSLAATPVFDGATNEELSALLRSSKPNRDGDVLVDENGKATLFDGRSGEPYMYPVSVGYMYILKLHHLIDEKIHARSTGPYSMITQQPLGGKAQFGG
;
A
#
# COMPACT_ATOMS: atom_id res chain seq x y z
N LEU A 1 3.86 6.24 4.89
CA LEU A 1 4.65 5.37 5.79
C LEU A 1 4.41 3.90 5.50
N GLU A 2 3.18 3.41 5.63
CA GLU A 2 2.86 2.00 5.32
C GLU A 2 3.35 1.55 3.94
N LEU A 3 3.14 2.36 2.89
CA LEU A 3 3.60 2.04 1.52
C LEU A 3 5.11 1.68 1.46
N HIS A 4 5.93 2.49 2.13
CA HIS A 4 7.38 2.35 2.15
C HIS A 4 7.82 1.15 2.98
N LEU A 5 7.21 0.99 4.16
CA LEU A 5 7.44 -0.17 5.00
C LEU A 5 7.01 -1.47 4.30
N GLY A 6 5.91 -1.44 3.56
CA GLY A 6 5.43 -2.57 2.77
C GLY A 6 6.39 -2.93 1.64
N TRP A 7 7.02 -1.95 1.00
CA TRP A 7 8.11 -2.22 0.06
C TRP A 7 9.30 -2.89 0.74
N LEU A 8 9.76 -2.34 1.88
CA LEU A 8 10.86 -2.91 2.67
C LEU A 8 10.56 -4.35 3.10
N ALA A 9 9.36 -4.61 3.62
CA ALA A 9 8.92 -5.94 4.00
C ALA A 9 8.87 -6.91 2.81
N LYS A 10 8.51 -6.42 1.61
CA LYS A 10 8.51 -7.22 0.39
C LYS A 10 9.92 -7.54 -0.10
N ALA A 11 10.76 -6.53 -0.25
CA ALA A 11 12.09 -6.65 -0.83
C ALA A 11 13.10 -7.28 0.15
N GLY A 12 12.92 -7.04 1.45
CA GLY A 12 13.94 -7.26 2.45
C GLY A 12 15.01 -6.17 2.40
N TRP A 13 15.81 -6.06 3.46
CA TRP A 13 16.91 -5.11 3.54
C TRP A 13 18.10 -5.73 4.26
N LYS A 14 19.26 -5.13 4.07
CA LYS A 14 20.47 -5.44 4.83
C LYS A 14 21.19 -4.13 5.14
N VAL A 15 21.17 -3.73 6.40
CA VAL A 15 21.82 -2.51 6.86
C VAL A 15 23.32 -2.69 6.82
N ASP A 16 24.01 -1.77 6.16
CA ASP A 16 25.46 -1.70 6.23
C ASP A 16 25.87 -0.99 7.54
N THR A 17 26.57 -1.71 8.40
CA THR A 17 27.07 -1.21 9.69
C THR A 17 28.27 -0.28 9.55
N GLU A 18 28.89 -0.23 8.36
CA GLU A 18 30.10 0.56 8.10
C GLU A 18 29.78 1.94 7.48
N ASP A 19 28.55 2.18 7.00
CA ASP A 19 28.15 3.47 6.42
C ASP A 19 27.89 4.53 7.53
N PRO A 20 28.61 5.67 7.53
CA PRO A 20 28.41 6.75 8.50
C PRO A 20 26.98 7.31 8.54
N ARG A 21 26.24 7.20 7.43
CA ARG A 21 24.85 7.68 7.33
C ARG A 21 23.87 6.80 8.10
N ASN A 22 24.28 5.60 8.50
CA ASN A 22 23.48 4.66 9.27
C ASN A 22 23.78 4.72 10.78
N GLU A 23 24.76 5.50 11.23
CA GLU A 23 25.14 5.58 12.65
C GLU A 23 23.98 5.95 13.58
N GLU A 24 23.07 6.80 13.12
CA GLU A 24 21.91 7.23 13.89
C GLU A 24 20.87 6.11 14.02
N ILE A 25 20.62 5.37 12.94
CA ILE A 25 19.65 4.25 12.98
C ILE A 25 20.20 3.05 13.73
N LEU A 26 21.52 2.81 13.73
CA LEU A 26 22.15 1.71 14.47
C LEU A 26 22.02 1.86 15.99
N LYS A 27 21.70 3.06 16.49
CA LYS A 27 21.46 3.30 17.92
C LYS A 27 20.04 2.92 18.34
N THR A 28 19.09 3.03 17.43
CA THR A 28 17.66 2.87 17.71
C THR A 28 17.14 1.51 17.24
N LEU A 29 17.67 1.00 16.12
CA LEU A 29 17.24 -0.24 15.51
C LEU A 29 17.85 -1.45 16.25
N PRO A 30 17.03 -2.44 16.66
CA PRO A 30 17.53 -3.70 17.21
C PRO A 30 18.42 -4.45 16.21
N GLU A 31 19.46 -5.12 16.71
CA GLU A 31 20.40 -5.92 15.88
C GLU A 31 19.69 -7.00 15.06
N GLU A 32 18.56 -7.52 15.55
CA GLU A 32 17.72 -8.51 14.86
C GLU A 32 17.15 -7.98 13.54
N LEU A 33 17.00 -6.66 13.39
CA LEU A 33 16.45 -6.03 12.20
C LEU A 33 17.52 -5.56 11.21
N TYR A 34 18.80 -5.91 11.42
CA TYR A 34 19.87 -5.51 10.50
C TYR A 34 19.81 -6.26 9.18
N ASP A 35 19.39 -7.53 9.18
CA ASP A 35 19.24 -8.34 7.96
C ASP A 35 17.89 -9.04 7.97
N VAL A 36 16.99 -8.56 7.12
CA VAL A 36 15.63 -9.07 7.02
C VAL A 36 15.43 -9.69 5.63
N PRO A 37 14.96 -10.95 5.53
CA PRO A 37 14.74 -11.60 4.24
C PRO A 37 13.53 -11.00 3.49
N PRO A 38 13.44 -11.20 2.17
CA PRO A 38 12.28 -10.78 1.38
C PRO A 38 10.98 -11.45 1.84
N ASN A 39 9.85 -10.76 1.70
CA ASN A 39 8.51 -11.19 2.13
C ASN A 39 8.37 -11.45 3.64
N SER A 40 9.07 -10.65 4.45
CA SER A 40 8.95 -10.72 5.91
C SER A 40 7.70 -10.00 6.41
N LEU A 41 7.15 -10.48 7.53
CA LEU A 41 6.09 -9.77 8.24
C LEU A 41 6.71 -8.69 9.11
N ALA A 42 6.15 -7.49 9.07
CA ALA A 42 6.57 -6.35 9.90
C ALA A 42 5.41 -5.91 10.80
N ALA A 43 5.74 -5.41 11.98
CA ALA A 43 4.80 -4.86 12.93
C ALA A 43 5.27 -3.49 13.41
N THR A 44 4.38 -2.50 13.40
CA THR A 44 4.64 -1.16 13.95
C THR A 44 3.54 -0.82 14.96
N PRO A 45 3.84 -0.88 16.27
CA PRO A 45 2.91 -0.41 17.31
C PRO A 45 2.46 1.04 17.06
N VAL A 46 1.24 1.39 17.46
CA VAL A 46 0.60 2.68 17.12
C VAL A 46 1.36 3.90 17.69
N PHE A 47 2.08 3.74 18.80
CA PHE A 47 2.80 4.82 19.49
C PHE A 47 4.30 4.58 19.64
N ASP A 48 4.80 3.46 19.14
CA ASP A 48 6.21 3.04 19.22
C ASP A 48 6.59 2.32 17.92
N GLY A 49 6.19 2.95 16.80
CA GLY A 49 6.40 2.43 15.46
C GLY A 49 7.65 2.99 14.80
N ALA A 50 7.94 2.50 13.60
CA ALA A 50 9.08 2.98 12.82
C ALA A 50 8.96 4.48 12.52
N THR A 51 10.05 5.21 12.76
CA THR A 51 10.17 6.65 12.48
C THR A 51 10.42 6.92 10.99
N ASN A 52 10.25 8.17 10.56
CA ASN A 52 10.47 8.53 9.15
C ASN A 52 11.94 8.39 8.75
N GLU A 53 12.83 8.73 9.68
CA GLU A 53 14.27 8.72 9.55
C GLU A 53 14.77 7.27 9.40
N GLU A 54 14.25 6.36 10.23
CA GLU A 54 14.50 4.93 10.11
C GLU A 54 14.01 4.38 8.76
N LEU A 55 12.79 4.71 8.35
CA LEU A 55 12.24 4.23 7.08
C LEU A 55 13.05 4.70 5.87
N SER A 56 13.45 5.97 5.85
CA SER A 56 14.28 6.54 4.77
C SER A 56 15.65 5.85 4.71
N ALA A 57 16.28 5.63 5.86
CA ALA A 57 17.57 4.94 5.92
C ALA A 57 17.46 3.45 5.53
N LEU A 58 16.39 2.77 5.93
CA LEU A 58 16.13 1.39 5.54
C LEU A 58 15.89 1.26 4.03
N LEU A 59 15.22 2.23 3.40
CA LEU A 59 15.01 2.24 1.94
C LEU A 59 16.33 2.29 1.17
N ARG A 60 17.33 3.02 1.67
CA ARG A 60 18.70 2.99 1.10
C ARG A 60 19.34 1.61 1.14
N SER A 61 18.98 0.82 2.14
CA SER A 61 19.52 -0.52 2.41
C SER A 61 18.65 -1.64 1.85
N SER A 62 17.68 -1.32 0.98
CA SER A 62 16.80 -2.29 0.33
C SER A 62 17.60 -3.30 -0.49
N LYS A 63 17.24 -4.58 -0.39
CA LYS A 63 17.86 -5.62 -1.21
C LYS A 63 17.48 -5.44 -2.69
N PRO A 64 18.39 -5.79 -3.61
CA PRO A 64 18.07 -5.82 -5.03
C PRO A 64 17.10 -6.96 -5.36
N ASN A 65 16.50 -6.86 -6.53
CA ASN A 65 15.70 -7.95 -7.10
C ASN A 65 16.60 -9.13 -7.55
N ARG A 66 16.00 -10.16 -8.16
CA ARG A 66 16.72 -11.33 -8.70
C ARG A 66 17.86 -10.96 -9.65
N ASP A 67 17.70 -9.88 -10.40
CA ASP A 67 18.58 -9.48 -11.49
C ASP A 67 19.68 -8.50 -11.00
N GLY A 68 19.67 -8.15 -9.70
CA GLY A 68 20.66 -7.27 -9.07
C GLY A 68 20.25 -5.80 -9.02
N ASP A 69 19.04 -5.45 -9.49
CA ASP A 69 18.58 -4.07 -9.56
C ASP A 69 17.86 -3.63 -8.29
N VAL A 70 18.16 -2.43 -7.82
CA VAL A 70 17.40 -1.73 -6.78
C VAL A 70 16.36 -0.86 -7.47
N LEU A 71 15.09 -1.26 -7.36
CA LEU A 71 13.98 -0.65 -8.11
C LEU A 71 13.46 0.65 -7.50
N VAL A 72 13.67 0.85 -6.20
CA VAL A 72 13.10 1.96 -5.43
C VAL A 72 14.24 2.76 -4.80
N ASP A 73 14.19 4.08 -4.94
CA ASP A 73 15.17 5.00 -4.38
C ASP A 73 14.99 5.21 -2.87
N GLU A 74 15.91 5.98 -2.28
CA GLU A 74 15.86 6.35 -0.86
C GLU A 74 14.60 7.12 -0.45
N ASN A 75 13.91 7.75 -1.41
CA ASN A 75 12.67 8.47 -1.21
C ASN A 75 11.44 7.58 -1.39
N GLY A 76 11.61 6.28 -1.63
CA GLY A 76 10.53 5.33 -1.85
C GLY A 76 9.85 5.48 -3.22
N LYS A 77 10.57 6.00 -4.21
CA LYS A 77 10.05 6.22 -5.57
C LYS A 77 10.77 5.33 -6.59
N ALA A 78 10.05 4.97 -7.64
CA ALA A 78 10.58 4.21 -8.76
C ALA A 78 10.23 4.90 -10.09
N THR A 79 11.04 4.64 -11.12
CA THR A 79 10.68 5.01 -12.49
C THR A 79 9.65 4.03 -13.00
N LEU A 80 8.47 4.54 -13.35
CA LEU A 80 7.39 3.75 -13.93
C LEU A 80 7.33 3.96 -15.45
N PHE A 81 6.76 2.97 -16.14
CA PHE A 81 6.47 3.03 -17.57
C PHE A 81 4.96 2.99 -17.77
N ASP A 82 4.45 3.80 -18.70
CA ASP A 82 3.05 3.75 -19.08
C ASP A 82 2.77 2.47 -19.88
N GLY A 83 1.94 1.59 -19.34
CA GLY A 83 1.56 0.34 -20.01
C GLY A 83 0.72 0.50 -21.28
N ARG A 84 0.25 1.71 -21.61
CA ARG A 84 -0.47 1.99 -22.87
C ARG A 84 0.46 2.49 -23.97
N SER A 85 1.33 3.46 -23.68
CA SER A 85 2.24 4.05 -24.67
C SER A 85 3.62 3.37 -24.74
N GLY A 86 4.11 2.82 -23.61
CA GLY A 86 5.45 2.28 -23.46
C GLY A 86 6.51 3.30 -23.01
N GLU A 87 6.17 4.58 -22.92
CA GLU A 87 7.09 5.64 -22.52
C GLU A 87 7.29 5.70 -20.99
N PRO A 88 8.49 6.07 -20.50
CA PRO A 88 8.70 6.31 -19.07
C PRO A 88 7.97 7.56 -18.60
N TYR A 89 7.51 7.55 -17.35
CA TYR A 89 7.01 8.78 -16.72
C TYR A 89 8.15 9.78 -16.51
N MET A 90 7.85 11.07 -16.68
CA MET A 90 8.83 12.17 -16.54
C MET A 90 9.44 12.26 -15.14
N TYR A 91 8.71 11.85 -14.11
CA TYR A 91 9.14 11.92 -12.72
C TYR A 91 8.96 10.57 -12.02
N PRO A 92 9.84 10.24 -11.06
CA PRO A 92 9.71 9.02 -10.28
C PRO A 92 8.47 9.08 -9.39
N VAL A 93 7.78 7.96 -9.25
CA VAL A 93 6.51 7.83 -8.56
C VAL A 93 6.69 6.98 -7.31
N SER A 94 6.05 7.37 -6.20
CA SER A 94 6.07 6.56 -4.97
C SER A 94 5.37 5.23 -5.19
N VAL A 95 6.09 4.13 -4.92
CA VAL A 95 5.60 2.76 -5.10
C VAL A 95 5.87 1.95 -3.84
N GLY A 96 5.06 0.90 -3.64
CA GLY A 96 5.24 -0.01 -2.52
C GLY A 96 4.04 -0.92 -2.35
N TYR A 97 3.94 -1.52 -1.16
CA TYR A 97 2.85 -2.43 -0.82
C TYR A 97 1.98 -1.79 0.26
N MET A 98 0.68 -1.82 0.04
CA MET A 98 -0.32 -1.31 0.97
C MET A 98 -1.37 -2.39 1.22
N TYR A 99 -1.82 -2.49 2.46
CA TYR A 99 -2.85 -3.43 2.85
C TYR A 99 -4.23 -2.85 2.54
N ILE A 100 -4.92 -3.44 1.57
CA ILE A 100 -6.23 -2.97 1.11
C ILE A 100 -7.33 -3.92 1.60
N LEU A 101 -8.38 -3.36 2.19
CA LEU A 101 -9.58 -4.09 2.58
C LEU A 101 -10.67 -3.96 1.52
N LYS A 102 -11.26 -5.10 1.12
CA LYS A 102 -12.51 -5.11 0.34
C LYS A 102 -13.68 -4.97 1.30
N LEU A 103 -14.31 -3.80 1.31
CA LEU A 103 -15.50 -3.54 2.15
C LEU A 103 -16.74 -4.24 1.58
N HIS A 104 -17.72 -4.47 2.45
CA HIS A 104 -18.98 -5.15 2.10
C HIS A 104 -19.88 -4.33 1.15
N HIS A 105 -19.53 -3.08 0.87
CA HIS A 105 -20.33 -2.19 0.01
C HIS A 105 -20.11 -2.48 -1.47
N LEU A 106 -20.61 -3.62 -1.92
CA LEU A 106 -20.48 -4.07 -3.30
C LEU A 106 -21.55 -3.45 -4.19
N ILE A 107 -21.19 -3.19 -5.44
CA ILE A 107 -22.14 -2.67 -6.44
C ILE A 107 -23.31 -3.63 -6.65
N ASP A 108 -23.08 -4.95 -6.59
CA ASP A 108 -24.12 -5.97 -6.76
C ASP A 108 -25.25 -5.82 -5.72
N GLU A 109 -24.93 -5.41 -4.50
CA GLU A 109 -25.92 -5.14 -3.45
C GLU A 109 -26.63 -3.80 -3.66
N LYS A 110 -25.97 -2.83 -4.31
CA LYS A 110 -26.47 -1.46 -4.44
C LYS A 110 -27.14 -1.14 -5.78
N ILE A 111 -26.85 -1.91 -6.82
CA ILE A 111 -27.46 -1.71 -8.13
C ILE A 111 -28.94 -2.02 -8.05
N HIS A 112 -29.77 -1.08 -8.49
CA HIS A 112 -31.22 -1.19 -8.48
C HIS A 112 -31.78 -0.33 -9.61
N ALA A 113 -32.79 -0.87 -10.31
CA ALA A 113 -33.48 -0.16 -11.37
C ALA A 113 -34.96 -0.57 -11.37
N ARG A 114 -35.83 0.37 -11.74
CA ARG A 114 -37.28 0.15 -11.83
C ARG A 114 -37.84 0.78 -13.11
N SER A 115 -38.52 -0.02 -13.92
CA SER A 115 -39.36 0.45 -15.03
C SER A 115 -40.84 0.54 -14.62
N THR A 116 -41.39 -0.55 -14.09
CA THR A 116 -42.72 -0.67 -13.47
C THR A 116 -42.62 -1.55 -12.22
N GLY A 117 -43.49 -1.38 -11.23
CA GLY A 117 -43.41 -2.15 -9.98
C GLY A 117 -44.59 -1.91 -9.03
N PRO A 118 -44.59 -2.51 -7.84
CA PRO A 118 -45.70 -2.41 -6.89
C PRO A 118 -45.89 -1.00 -6.34
N TYR A 119 -47.14 -0.70 -5.98
CA TYR A 119 -47.58 0.58 -5.42
C TYR A 119 -48.20 0.37 -4.03
N SER A 120 -48.08 1.38 -3.18
CA SER A 120 -48.75 1.43 -1.88
C SER A 120 -50.27 1.50 -2.07
N MET A 121 -51.03 0.65 -1.39
CA MET A 121 -52.51 0.70 -1.45
C MET A 121 -53.08 2.03 -0.93
N ILE A 122 -52.40 2.67 0.03
CA ILE A 122 -52.88 3.88 0.71
C ILE A 122 -52.59 5.12 -0.15
N THR A 123 -51.32 5.31 -0.53
CA THR A 123 -50.87 6.55 -1.20
C THR A 123 -50.87 6.43 -2.72
N GLN A 124 -51.02 5.21 -3.26
CA GLN A 124 -50.85 4.90 -4.69
C GLN A 124 -49.48 5.37 -5.23
N GLN A 125 -48.48 5.51 -4.35
CA GLN A 125 -47.10 5.83 -4.70
C GLN A 125 -46.29 4.54 -4.91
N PRO A 126 -45.26 4.56 -5.78
CA PRO A 126 -44.24 3.53 -5.86
C PRO A 126 -43.72 3.09 -4.48
N LEU A 127 -43.60 1.78 -4.22
CA LEU A 127 -42.92 1.30 -3.00
C LEU A 127 -41.45 1.75 -2.97
N GLY A 128 -40.82 1.75 -1.79
CA GLY A 128 -39.43 2.17 -1.59
C GLY A 128 -38.51 0.99 -1.25
N GLY A 129 -37.24 1.10 -1.67
CA GLY A 129 -36.20 0.13 -1.34
C GLY A 129 -36.04 -1.02 -2.35
N LYS A 130 -34.78 -1.41 -2.57
CA LYS A 130 -34.39 -2.45 -3.55
C LYS A 130 -35.15 -3.77 -3.34
N ALA A 131 -35.31 -4.22 -2.10
CA ALA A 131 -36.00 -5.47 -1.77
C ALA A 131 -37.48 -5.49 -2.20
N GLN A 132 -38.11 -4.32 -2.33
CA GLN A 132 -39.51 -4.19 -2.73
C GLN A 132 -39.68 -3.84 -4.22
N PHE A 133 -38.59 -3.92 -5.00
CA PHE A 133 -38.53 -3.33 -6.34
C PHE A 133 -38.98 -1.87 -6.34
N GLY A 134 -38.55 -1.13 -5.31
CA GLY A 134 -38.99 0.23 -5.07
C GLY A 134 -38.50 1.23 -6.12
N GLY A 135 -39.10 2.43 -6.11
CA GLY A 135 -38.60 3.58 -6.86
C GLY A 135 -37.38 4.19 -6.19
#